data_AF-A0A376TFG0-F1
#
_entry.id   AF-A0A376TFG0-F1
#
_cell.length_a   1.000
_cell.length_b   1.000
_cell.length_c   1.000
_cell.angle_alpha   90.00
_cell.angle_beta   90.00
_cell.angle_gamma   90.00
#
_symmetry.space_group_name_H-M   'P 1'
#
loop_
_entity.id
_entity.type
_entity.pdbx_description
1 polymer ?
#
loop_
_entity_poly.entity_id
_entity_poly.type
_entity_poly.pdbx_seq_one_letter_code
_entity_poly.pdbx_strand_id
1 'polypeptide(L)'
;MHSEIRAYHEDAGFFAAWDFASNYRDGESYVLLAEKMTTVISGPKTTMTLIYHYKSSYLRFAFTLTQDSPRVDVQTFIDWHEPNVSLKVKFPVSVQTSLAQCQIQFGVIDRPTHSDDSFALPKMKYQHITGSTFLIKKLALL
;
A
#
# COMPACT_ATOMS: atom_id res chain seq x y z
N MET A 1 -1.92 8.88 13.33
CA MET A 1 -1.48 7.93 12.29
C MET A 1 -2.73 7.46 11.56
N HIS A 2 -3.04 8.00 10.38
CA HIS A 2 -4.20 7.53 9.59
C HIS A 2 -3.66 6.82 8.35
N SER A 3 -3.97 5.53 8.20
CA SER A 3 -3.65 4.81 6.97
C SER A 3 -4.57 5.31 5.86
N GLU A 4 -4.00 5.69 4.72
CA GLU A 4 -4.76 6.14 3.54
C GLU A 4 -4.79 5.02 2.51
N ILE A 5 -5.98 4.71 1.97
CA ILE A 5 -6.13 3.85 0.80
C ILE A 5 -6.50 4.74 -0.39
N ARG A 6 -5.80 4.56 -1.51
CA ARG A 6 -6.03 5.36 -2.70
C ARG A 6 -6.06 4.50 -3.96
N ALA A 7 -7.05 4.73 -4.81
CA ALA A 7 -7.14 4.18 -6.15
C ALA A 7 -6.57 5.19 -7.15
N TYR A 8 -5.63 4.76 -8.00
CA TYR A 8 -4.99 5.57 -9.03
C TYR A 8 -5.44 5.07 -10.40
N HIS A 9 -5.90 5.96 -11.27
CA HIS A 9 -6.12 5.58 -12.66
C HIS A 9 -4.78 5.46 -13.39
N GLU A 10 -4.60 4.37 -14.12
CA GLU A 10 -3.35 4.04 -14.80
C GLU A 10 -3.62 3.67 -16.25
N ASP A 11 -3.33 4.61 -17.17
CA ASP A 11 -3.21 4.32 -18.59
C ASP A 11 -1.73 4.17 -18.96
N ALA A 12 -1.25 2.93 -18.92
CA ALA A 12 0.13 2.57 -19.25
C ALA A 12 0.32 2.27 -20.75
N GLY A 13 -0.68 2.52 -21.60
CA GLY A 13 -0.62 2.29 -23.03
C GLY A 13 -0.39 0.82 -23.40
N PHE A 14 0.51 0.58 -24.36
CA PHE A 14 0.67 -0.74 -25.02
C PHE A 14 1.16 -1.87 -24.11
N PHE A 15 1.87 -1.56 -23.02
CA PHE A 15 2.47 -2.56 -22.13
C PHE A 15 1.88 -2.49 -20.71
N ALA A 16 0.57 -2.34 -20.59
CA ALA A 16 -0.11 -2.10 -19.31
C ALA A 16 0.08 -3.18 -18.23
N ALA A 17 0.42 -4.41 -18.61
CA ALA A 17 0.76 -5.46 -17.64
C ALA A 17 2.16 -5.28 -17.01
N TRP A 18 3.09 -4.63 -17.73
CA TRP A 18 4.50 -4.49 -17.36
C TRP A 18 4.82 -3.11 -16.80
N ASP A 19 4.20 -2.06 -17.34
CA ASP A 19 4.48 -0.68 -17.00
C ASP A 19 3.40 -0.06 -16.12
N PHE A 20 3.80 0.96 -15.36
CA PHE A 20 2.88 1.90 -14.74
C PHE A 20 2.77 3.15 -15.61
N ALA A 21 1.59 3.76 -15.66
CA ALA A 21 1.40 5.03 -16.37
C ALA A 21 2.42 6.07 -15.90
N SER A 22 3.07 6.79 -16.81
CA SER A 22 4.17 7.70 -16.45
C SER A 22 3.73 8.79 -15.46
N ASN A 23 2.48 9.22 -15.58
CA ASN A 23 1.82 10.25 -14.78
C ASN A 23 0.93 9.70 -13.67
N TYR A 24 0.97 8.40 -13.32
CA TYR A 24 0.00 7.82 -12.38
C TYR A 24 -0.06 8.54 -11.02
N ARG A 25 1.03 9.20 -10.60
CA ARG A 25 1.09 9.91 -9.31
C ARG A 25 0.32 11.23 -9.31
N ASP A 26 0.38 11.94 -10.43
CA ASP A 26 -0.16 13.29 -10.60
C ASP A 26 -1.50 13.26 -11.35
N GLY A 27 -1.86 12.11 -11.91
CA GLY A 27 -3.13 11.86 -12.58
C GLY A 27 -4.30 11.67 -11.61
N GLU A 28 -5.43 11.24 -12.18
CA GLU A 28 -6.67 11.05 -11.43
C GLU A 28 -6.53 9.95 -10.36
N SER A 29 -6.91 10.29 -9.13
CA SER A 29 -6.90 9.35 -8.01
C SER A 29 -8.00 9.65 -7.00
N TYR A 30 -8.43 8.61 -6.29
CA TYR A 30 -9.52 8.67 -5.32
C TYR A 30 -9.08 8.09 -3.98
N VAL A 31 -9.26 8.84 -2.90
CA VAL A 31 -9.08 8.32 -1.53
C VAL A 31 -10.32 7.53 -1.15
N LEU A 32 -10.13 6.29 -0.71
CA LEU A 32 -11.19 5.42 -0.24
C LEU A 32 -11.42 5.67 1.25
N LEU A 33 -12.68 5.91 1.61
CA LEU A 33 -13.13 6.00 3.00
C LEU A 33 -13.74 4.67 3.42
N ALA A 34 -13.48 4.25 4.65
CA ALA A 34 -14.07 3.03 5.18
C ALA A 34 -15.58 3.23 5.30
N GLU A 35 -16.35 2.36 4.67
CA GLU A 35 -17.80 2.36 4.79
C GLU A 35 -18.21 1.79 6.15
N LYS A 36 -17.50 0.76 6.60
CA LYS A 36 -17.77 0.10 7.87
C LYS A 36 -16.49 -0.16 8.63
N MET A 37 -16.53 0.12 9.92
CA MET A 37 -15.52 -0.24 10.89
C MET A 37 -16.17 -1.06 12.00
N THR A 38 -15.58 -2.21 12.31
CA THR A 38 -16.00 -3.06 13.42
C THR A 38 -14.78 -3.46 14.25
N THR A 39 -14.96 -3.61 15.55
CA THR A 39 -13.90 -4.03 16.45
C THR A 39 -14.39 -5.20 17.29
N VAL A 40 -13.57 -6.25 17.36
CA VAL A 40 -13.84 -7.44 18.15
C VAL A 40 -12.68 -7.69 19.09
N ILE A 41 -12.97 -7.91 20.36
CA ILE A 41 -12.00 -8.32 21.38
C ILE A 41 -12.25 -9.80 21.67
N SER A 42 -11.20 -10.62 21.57
CA SER A 42 -11.25 -12.06 21.81
C SER A 42 -10.03 -12.48 22.62
N GLY A 43 -10.18 -12.51 23.95
CA GLY A 43 -9.08 -12.78 24.88
C GLY A 43 -7.95 -11.76 24.71
N PRO A 44 -6.69 -12.19 24.46
CA PRO A 44 -5.56 -11.28 24.33
C PRO A 44 -5.50 -10.56 22.96
N LYS A 45 -6.48 -10.77 22.07
CA LYS A 45 -6.49 -10.20 20.73
C LYS A 45 -7.58 -9.16 20.57
N THR A 46 -7.22 -8.01 20.01
CA THR A 46 -8.15 -6.98 19.55
C THR A 46 -8.03 -6.85 18.05
N THR A 47 -9.11 -7.08 17.32
CA THR A 47 -9.15 -7.01 15.85
C THR A 47 -10.08 -5.90 15.41
N MET A 48 -9.56 -4.93 14.65
CA MET A 48 -10.32 -3.91 13.96
C MET A 48 -10.47 -4.29 12.49
N THR A 49 -11.69 -4.45 12.00
CA THR A 49 -12.01 -4.74 10.61
C THR A 49 -12.59 -3.51 9.92
N LEU A 50 -11.98 -3.10 8.81
CA LEU A 50 -12.43 -2.04 7.92
C LEU A 50 -12.91 -2.65 6.60
N ILE A 51 -14.06 -2.16 6.12
CA ILE A 51 -14.64 -2.54 4.83
C ILE A 51 -14.70 -1.32 3.93
N TYR A 52 -14.30 -1.50 2.68
CA TYR A 52 -14.35 -0.49 1.63
C TYR A 52 -15.02 -1.07 0.40
N HIS A 53 -15.76 -0.21 -0.31
CA HIS A 53 -16.19 -0.46 -1.67
C HIS A 53 -15.60 0.59 -2.60
N TYR A 54 -15.23 0.18 -3.79
CA TYR A 54 -14.83 1.08 -4.87
C TYR A 54 -15.41 0.55 -6.17
N LYS A 55 -16.42 1.24 -6.70
CA LYS A 55 -17.18 0.81 -7.88
C LYS A 55 -17.67 -0.64 -7.70
N SER A 56 -17.19 -1.59 -8.51
CA SER A 56 -17.59 -3.00 -8.46
C SER A 56 -16.68 -3.85 -7.58
N SER A 57 -15.74 -3.22 -6.87
CA SER A 57 -14.70 -3.89 -6.09
C SER A 57 -14.94 -3.80 -4.58
N TYR A 58 -14.51 -4.84 -3.87
CA TYR A 58 -14.66 -4.99 -2.42
C TYR A 58 -13.32 -5.19 -1.74
N LEU A 59 -13.13 -4.53 -0.60
CA LEU A 59 -11.91 -4.66 0.20
C LEU A 59 -12.25 -4.82 1.68
N ARG A 60 -11.51 -5.72 2.34
CA ARG A 60 -11.56 -5.92 3.78
C ARG A 60 -10.15 -5.96 4.34
N PHE A 61 -9.90 -5.09 5.31
CA PHE A 61 -8.67 -5.06 6.09
C PHE A 61 -9.00 -5.43 7.53
N ALA A 62 -8.27 -6.38 8.11
CA ALA A 62 -8.37 -6.73 9.52
C ALA A 62 -7.01 -6.50 10.20
N PHE A 63 -6.98 -5.55 11.13
CA PHE A 63 -5.83 -5.17 11.94
C PHE A 63 -5.94 -5.84 13.30
N THR A 64 -5.01 -6.72 13.63
CA THR A 64 -5.01 -7.46 14.90
C THR A 64 -3.84 -7.02 15.77
N LEU A 65 -4.15 -6.59 16.98
CA LEU A 65 -3.20 -6.40 18.07
C LEU A 65 -3.31 -7.60 19.00
N THR A 66 -2.17 -8.15 19.38
CA THR A 66 -2.09 -9.21 20.40
C THR A 66 -1.35 -8.65 21.61
N GLN A 67 -1.90 -8.87 22.81
CA GLN A 67 -1.26 -8.49 24.07
C GLN A 67 0.18 -9.02 24.12
N ASP A 68 1.09 -8.20 24.63
CA ASP A 68 2.53 -8.50 24.77
C ASP A 68 3.26 -8.77 23.44
N SER A 69 2.66 -8.37 22.31
CA SER A 69 3.28 -8.45 20.99
C SER A 69 3.60 -7.05 20.44
N PRO A 70 4.85 -6.78 19.99
CA PRO A 70 5.23 -5.46 19.45
C PRO A 70 4.79 -5.26 17.99
N ARG A 71 4.03 -6.19 17.41
CA ARG A 71 3.63 -6.16 15.99
C ARG A 71 2.13 -6.00 15.82
N VAL A 72 1.74 -5.43 14.68
CA VAL A 72 0.36 -5.42 14.20
C VAL A 72 0.24 -6.43 13.06
N ASP A 73 -0.65 -7.41 13.22
CA ASP A 73 -0.93 -8.38 12.16
C ASP A 73 -2.04 -7.81 11.26
N VAL A 74 -1.76 -7.65 9.95
CA VAL A 74 -2.71 -7.10 8.97
C VAL A 74 -3.11 -8.20 7.99
N GLN A 75 -4.37 -8.58 8.00
CA GLN A 75 -4.96 -9.47 7.00
C GLN A 75 -5.76 -8.66 5.99
N THR A 76 -5.52 -8.89 4.71
CA THR A 76 -6.22 -8.23 3.62
C THR A 76 -6.97 -9.24 2.78
N PHE A 77 -8.20 -8.90 2.41
CA PHE A 77 -8.98 -9.58 1.40
C PHE A 77 -9.43 -8.54 0.39
N ILE A 78 -9.16 -8.77 -0.89
CA ILE A 78 -9.42 -7.84 -1.97
C ILE A 78 -10.05 -8.63 -3.11
N ASP A 79 -11.27 -8.25 -3.47
CA ASP A 79 -11.96 -8.70 -4.67
C ASP A 79 -12.01 -7.52 -5.65
N TRP A 80 -11.10 -7.53 -6.64
CA TRP A 80 -10.80 -6.38 -7.48
C TRP A 80 -11.23 -6.61 -8.92
N HIS A 81 -12.07 -5.71 -9.42
CA HIS A 81 -12.68 -5.79 -10.75
C HIS A 81 -12.45 -4.54 -11.60
N GLU A 82 -11.67 -3.56 -11.12
CA GLU A 82 -11.46 -2.32 -11.85
C GLU A 82 -10.25 -2.40 -12.81
N PRO A 83 -10.48 -2.34 -14.14
CA PRO A 83 -9.39 -2.30 -15.10
C PRO A 83 -8.69 -0.94 -15.08
N ASN A 84 -7.38 -0.92 -15.39
CA ASN A 84 -6.59 0.32 -15.48
C ASN A 84 -6.66 1.18 -14.21
N VAL A 85 -6.81 0.53 -13.05
CA VAL A 85 -6.77 1.20 -11.75
C VAL A 85 -5.87 0.39 -10.82
N SER A 86 -4.91 1.06 -10.19
CA SER A 86 -4.10 0.46 -9.13
C SER A 86 -4.54 0.93 -7.76
N LEU A 87 -4.60 0.00 -6.81
CA LEU A 87 -4.85 0.30 -5.41
C LEU A 87 -3.52 0.41 -4.66
N LYS A 88 -3.36 1.47 -3.88
CA LYS A 88 -2.19 1.68 -3.03
C LYS A 88 -2.62 2.03 -1.61
N VAL A 89 -1.97 1.40 -0.64
CA VAL A 89 -2.20 1.65 0.79
C VAL A 89 -0.97 2.31 1.38
N LYS A 90 -1.16 3.39 2.12
CA LYS A 90 -0.10 4.14 2.79
C LYS A 90 -0.18 3.91 4.30
N PHE A 91 0.93 3.46 4.87
CA PHE A 91 1.12 3.40 6.32
C PHE A 91 2.10 4.49 6.72
N PRO A 92 1.60 5.65 7.20
CA PRO A 92 2.49 6.72 7.59
C PRO A 92 3.26 6.30 8.86
N VAL A 93 4.58 6.31 8.80
CA VAL A 93 5.49 6.04 9.92
C VAL A 93 6.24 7.31 10.31
N SER A 94 6.39 7.54 11.61
CA SER A 94 7.14 8.68 12.14
C SER A 94 8.63 8.35 12.25
N VAL A 95 9.25 8.01 11.12
CA VAL A 95 10.69 7.70 11.02
C VAL A 95 11.31 8.68 10.03
N GLN A 96 12.50 9.21 10.34
CA GLN A 96 13.26 10.04 9.42
C GLN A 96 14.59 9.35 9.13
N THR A 97 14.74 8.86 7.90
CA THR A 97 15.95 8.17 7.43
C THR A 97 16.14 8.47 5.95
N SER A 98 17.39 8.55 5.49
CA SER A 98 17.74 8.72 4.08
C SER A 98 17.67 7.41 3.28
N LEU A 99 17.68 6.25 3.97
CA LEU A 99 17.69 4.92 3.39
C LEU A 99 16.63 4.01 4.03
N ALA A 100 16.05 3.14 3.22
CA ALA A 100 15.18 2.07 3.64
C ALA A 100 15.77 0.72 3.22
N GLN A 101 15.87 -0.20 4.19
CA GLN A 101 16.39 -1.53 3.96
C GLN A 101 15.28 -2.43 3.42
N CYS A 102 15.49 -2.98 2.24
CA CYS A 102 14.55 -3.87 1.57
C CYS A 102 15.14 -5.28 1.50
N GLN A 103 14.43 -6.27 2.02
CA GLN A 103 14.83 -7.66 1.87
C GLN A 103 14.69 -8.10 0.40
N ILE A 104 15.68 -8.86 -0.06
CA ILE A 104 15.70 -9.56 -1.34
C ILE A 104 16.06 -11.02 -1.12
N GLN A 105 16.04 -11.83 -2.17
CA GLN A 105 16.56 -13.18 -2.09
C GLN A 105 18.01 -13.13 -1.60
N PHE A 106 18.30 -13.87 -0.53
CA PHE A 106 19.63 -14.02 0.07
C PHE A 106 20.29 -12.72 0.58
N GLY A 107 19.53 -11.66 0.89
CA GLY A 107 20.13 -10.47 1.47
C GLY A 107 19.19 -9.28 1.66
N VAL A 108 19.80 -8.12 1.85
CA VAL A 108 19.14 -6.82 1.99
C VAL A 108 19.80 -5.82 1.04
N ILE A 109 19.01 -4.88 0.54
CA ILE A 109 19.50 -3.74 -0.24
C ILE A 109 18.98 -2.44 0.35
N ASP A 110 19.82 -1.41 0.38
CA ASP A 110 19.40 -0.08 0.79
C ASP A 110 18.83 0.68 -0.41
N ARG A 111 17.68 1.33 -0.20
CA ARG A 111 17.01 2.17 -1.18
C ARG A 111 16.85 3.58 -0.62
N PRO A 112 17.24 4.64 -1.35
CA PRO A 112 16.97 6.01 -0.94
C PRO A 112 15.47 6.25 -0.72
N THR A 113 15.14 7.03 0.32
CA THR A 113 13.78 7.45 0.67
C THR A 113 13.42 8.83 0.12
N HIS A 114 14.35 9.47 -0.58
CA HIS A 114 14.27 10.79 -1.22
C HIS A 114 14.68 10.67 -2.70
N SER A 115 14.28 11.64 -3.51
CA SER A 115 14.35 11.62 -4.97
C SER A 115 15.42 12.54 -5.55
N ASP A 116 16.51 12.79 -4.82
CA ASP A 116 17.53 13.76 -5.23
C ASP A 116 18.44 13.25 -6.36
N ASP A 117 18.38 11.95 -6.67
CA ASP A 117 19.12 11.33 -7.78
C ASP A 117 18.22 10.93 -8.93
N SER A 118 18.59 11.33 -10.15
CA SER A 118 17.94 10.92 -11.41
C SER A 118 17.88 9.40 -11.59
N PHE A 119 18.81 8.66 -10.98
CA PHE A 119 18.84 7.20 -10.92
C PHE A 119 17.90 6.57 -9.87
N ALA A 120 17.39 7.34 -8.90
CA ALA A 120 16.46 6.86 -7.87
C ALA A 120 15.00 6.83 -8.38
N LEU A 121 14.66 7.66 -9.37
CA LEU A 121 13.30 7.82 -9.90
C LEU A 121 12.68 6.51 -10.43
N PRO A 122 13.37 5.66 -11.22
CA PRO A 122 12.80 4.39 -11.69
C PRO A 122 12.57 3.40 -10.55
N LYS A 123 13.45 3.42 -9.53
CA LYS A 123 13.43 2.49 -8.39
C LYS A 123 12.24 2.74 -7.47
N MET A 124 11.80 3.99 -7.32
CA MET A 124 10.62 4.36 -6.53
C MET A 124 9.27 4.02 -7.18
N LYS A 125 9.23 3.69 -8.48
CA LYS A 125 7.98 3.27 -9.12
C LYS A 125 7.49 1.92 -8.59
N TYR A 126 8.42 1.03 -8.24
CA TYR A 126 8.13 -0.34 -7.79
C TYR A 126 8.00 -0.49 -6.27
N GLN A 127 8.63 0.39 -5.51
CA GLN A 127 8.55 0.47 -4.06
C GLN A 127 8.31 1.93 -3.68
N HIS A 128 7.09 2.24 -3.23
CA HIS A 128 6.80 3.57 -2.72
C HIS A 128 7.24 3.62 -1.25
N ILE A 129 8.50 4.03 -1.05
CA ILE A 129 9.06 4.33 0.25
C ILE A 129 9.46 5.80 0.24
N THR A 130 8.54 6.65 0.67
CA THR A 130 8.88 8.02 1.07
C THR A 130 9.23 7.97 2.54
N GLY A 131 10.13 8.83 3.03
CA GLY A 131 10.69 8.76 4.40
C GLY A 131 9.70 8.45 5.53
N SER A 132 8.42 8.76 5.36
CA SER A 132 7.34 8.49 6.31
C SER A 132 6.27 7.51 5.84
N THR A 133 6.41 6.72 4.76
CA THR A 133 5.32 5.86 4.25
C THR A 133 5.82 4.53 3.69
N PHE A 134 5.30 3.42 4.21
CA PHE A 134 5.43 2.10 3.59
C PHE A 134 4.19 1.79 2.73
N LEU A 135 4.42 1.28 1.52
CA LEU A 135 3.38 0.81 0.61
C LEU A 135 3.39 -0.71 0.52
N ILE A 136 2.23 -1.35 0.71
CA ILE A 136 2.08 -2.79 0.47
C ILE A 136 1.99 -3.06 -1.04
N LYS A 137 2.69 -4.13 -1.47
CA LYS A 137 2.94 -4.58 -2.86
C LYS A 137 1.72 -4.55 -3.79
N LYS A 138 1.99 -4.28 -5.09
CA LYS A 138 1.11 -4.49 -6.24
C LYS A 138 0.47 -5.88 -6.15
N LEU A 139 -0.85 -5.95 -5.98
CA LEU A 139 -1.62 -7.18 -6.19
C LEU A 139 -1.77 -7.33 -7.70
N ALA A 140 -0.95 -8.14 -8.33
CA ALA A 140 -1.22 -8.63 -9.67
C ALA A 140 -2.19 -9.81 -9.51
N LEU A 141 -3.47 -9.58 -9.72
CA LEU A 141 -4.40 -10.66 -10.02
C LEU A 141 -4.11 -11.05 -11.49
N LEU A 142 -3.66 -12.30 -11.68
CA LEU A 142 -3.58 -12.98 -12.97
C LEU A 142 -4.99 -13.29 -13.48
#